data_AF-A0A0G4E4L7-F1
#
_entry.id   AF-A0A0G4E4L7-F1
#
_cell.length_a   1.000
_cell.length_b   1.000
_cell.length_c   1.000
_cell.angle_alpha   90.00
_cell.angle_beta   90.00
_cell.angle_gamma   90.00
#
_symmetry.space_group_name_H-M   'P 1'
#
loop_
_entity.id
_entity.type
_entity.pdbx_description
1 polymer ?
#
loop_
_entity_poly.entity_id
_entity_poly.type
_entity_poly.pdbx_seq_one_letter_code
_entity_poly.pdbx_strand_id
1 'polypeptide(L)'
;MSTVSTTNNFQAAQEAIAKKVEGRLHCYIKETYQGRPTVSCIWNETPENTYKEVVFVGEQGFEALTVVRVANKSMKASVHVAQMLIDLFQAQYKRPVGEDVEF
;
A
#
# COMPACT_ATOMS: atom_id res chain seq x y z
N MET A 1 15.59 -1.55 -13.03
CA MET A 1 15.61 -0.45 -12.04
C MET A 1 14.23 0.18 -12.06
N SER A 2 13.37 -0.13 -11.08
CA SER A 2 12.02 0.42 -11.02
C SER A 2 12.12 1.86 -10.50
N THR A 3 11.78 2.83 -11.34
CA THR A 3 11.72 4.24 -11.01
C THR A 3 10.63 4.46 -9.96
N VAL A 4 11.02 4.51 -8.68
CA VAL A 4 10.13 5.02 -7.64
C VAL A 4 10.00 6.51 -7.92
N SER A 5 8.87 6.91 -8.50
CA SER A 5 8.51 8.31 -8.64
C SER A 5 8.26 8.84 -7.24
N THR A 6 9.29 9.40 -6.62
CA THR A 6 9.21 10.05 -5.31
C THR A 6 8.42 11.35 -5.47
N THR A 7 7.10 11.26 -5.52
CA THR A 7 6.24 12.44 -5.47
C THR A 7 6.36 13.04 -4.07
N ASN A 8 6.89 14.26 -3.95
CA ASN A 8 7.05 14.99 -2.68
C ASN A 8 5.72 15.30 -1.97
N ASN A 9 4.59 14.92 -2.54
CA ASN A 9 3.26 15.17 -2.00
C ASN A 9 2.45 13.87 -1.96
N PHE A 10 2.16 13.40 -0.74
CA PHE A 10 1.36 12.20 -0.49
C PHE A 10 -0.01 12.26 -1.18
N GLN A 11 -0.64 13.43 -1.22
CA GLN A 11 -1.96 13.59 -1.82
C GLN A 11 -1.94 13.32 -3.33
N ALA A 12 -0.95 13.86 -4.04
CA ALA A 12 -0.78 13.61 -5.48
C ALA A 12 -0.45 12.14 -5.79
N ALA A 13 0.37 11.50 -4.94
CA ALA A 13 0.67 10.08 -5.07
C ALA A 13 -0.58 9.22 -4.81
N GLN A 14 -1.39 9.59 -3.81
CA GLN A 14 -2.64 8.93 -3.50
C GLN A 14 -3.66 9.06 -4.64
N GLU A 15 -3.77 10.24 -5.26
CA GLU A 15 -4.64 10.46 -6.43
C GLU A 15 -4.21 9.65 -7.65
N ALA A 16 -2.90 9.53 -7.89
CA ALA A 16 -2.36 8.70 -8.97
C ALA A 16 -2.69 7.23 -8.75
N ILE A 17 -2.57 6.74 -7.51
CA ILE A 17 -2.98 5.38 -7.13
C ILE A 17 -4.49 5.22 -7.26
N ALA A 18 -5.29 6.17 -6.77
CA ALA A 18 -6.75 6.11 -6.79
C ALA A 18 -7.28 5.85 -8.22
N LYS A 19 -6.67 6.50 -9.23
CA LYS A 19 -6.99 6.24 -10.64
C LYS A 19 -6.61 4.84 -11.12
N LYS A 20 -5.50 4.28 -10.63
CA LYS A 20 -5.06 2.91 -10.98
C LYS A 20 -5.92 1.81 -10.34
N VAL A 21 -6.46 2.10 -9.16
CA VAL A 21 -7.24 1.14 -8.35
C VAL A 21 -8.75 1.40 -8.39
N GLU A 22 -9.19 2.33 -9.24
CA GLU A 22 -10.60 2.65 -9.42
C GLU A 22 -11.39 1.41 -9.84
N GLY A 23 -12.47 1.11 -9.11
CA GLY A 23 -13.28 -0.09 -9.33
C GLY A 23 -12.62 -1.41 -8.91
N ARG A 24 -11.45 -1.37 -8.25
CA ARG A 24 -10.69 -2.56 -7.83
C ARG A 24 -10.60 -2.68 -6.33
N LEU A 25 -10.50 -3.91 -5.85
CA LEU A 25 -10.25 -4.17 -4.44
C LEU A 25 -8.81 -3.77 -4.11
N HIS A 26 -8.65 -2.81 -3.20
CA HIS A 26 -7.35 -2.30 -2.78
C HIS A 26 -7.33 -1.97 -1.29
N CYS A 27 -6.12 -1.95 -0.71
CA CYS A 27 -5.86 -1.49 0.65
C CYS A 27 -4.53 -0.75 0.71
N TYR A 28 -4.43 0.18 1.65
CA TYR A 28 -3.14 0.78 2.01
C TYR A 28 -2.55 0.02 3.18
N ILE A 29 -1.24 -0.11 3.18
CA ILE A 29 -0.46 -0.68 4.27
C ILE A 29 0.69 0.27 4.61
N LYS A 30 1.10 0.26 5.86
CA LYS A 30 2.36 0.83 6.31
C LYS A 30 3.38 -0.31 6.28
N GLU A 31 4.54 -0.06 5.70
CA GLU A 31 5.70 -0.95 5.75
C GLU A 31 6.96 -0.13 6.07
N THR A 32 8.03 -0.79 6.47
CA THR A 32 9.36 -0.18 6.61
C THR A 32 10.17 -0.47 5.35
N TYR A 33 10.70 0.58 4.72
CA TYR A 33 11.62 0.45 3.59
C TYR A 33 12.91 1.20 3.90
N GLN A 34 14.05 0.49 3.95
CA GLN A 34 15.37 1.05 4.31
C GLN A 34 15.36 1.84 5.63
N GLY A 35 14.64 1.35 6.64
CA GLY A 35 14.50 2.00 7.95
C GLY A 35 13.60 3.23 7.96
N ARG A 36 12.80 3.45 6.91
CA ARG A 36 11.86 4.59 6.81
C ARG A 36 10.41 4.12 6.73
N PRO A 37 9.48 4.81 7.43
CA PRO A 37 8.06 4.49 7.36
C PRO A 37 7.53 4.78 5.95
N THR A 38 6.92 3.78 5.33
CA THR A 38 6.49 3.81 3.93
C THR A 38 5.03 3.43 3.84
N VAL A 39 4.28 4.13 2.99
CA VAL A 39 2.89 3.81 2.67
C VAL A 39 2.88 3.15 1.30
N SER A 40 2.32 1.94 1.25
CA SER A 40 2.14 1.18 0.01
C SER A 40 0.68 0.85 -0.21
N CYS A 41 0.29 0.76 -1.47
CA CYS A 41 -1.03 0.30 -1.86
C CYS A 41 -0.91 -1.10 -2.46
N ILE A 42 -1.76 -2.02 -2.01
CA ILE A 42 -1.93 -3.35 -2.58
C ILE A 42 -3.30 -3.37 -3.24
N TRP A 43 -3.38 -3.88 -4.47
CA TRP A 43 -4.65 -4.07 -5.14
C TRP A 43 -4.68 -5.37 -5.93
N ASN A 44 -5.88 -5.87 -6.16
CA ASN A 44 -6.10 -7.07 -6.95
C ASN A 44 -6.81 -6.72 -8.26
N GLU A 45 -6.25 -7.14 -9.40
CA GLU A 45 -6.95 -7.13 -10.70
C GLU A 45 -7.67 -8.46 -10.94
N THR A 46 -7.01 -9.57 -10.63
CA THR A 46 -7.58 -10.92 -10.58
C THR A 46 -6.93 -11.69 -9.42
N PRO A 47 -7.51 -12.80 -8.91
CA PRO A 47 -6.90 -13.58 -7.82
C PRO A 47 -5.44 -13.99 -8.06
N GLU A 48 -5.04 -14.13 -9.33
CA GLU A 48 -3.69 -14.49 -9.76
C GLU A 48 -2.78 -13.27 -10.02
N ASN A 49 -3.35 -12.06 -10.06
CA ASN A 49 -2.66 -10.79 -10.30
C ASN A 49 -2.98 -9.76 -9.21
N THR A 50 -2.25 -9.89 -8.10
CA THR A 50 -2.18 -8.92 -7.02
C THR A 50 -0.93 -8.07 -7.20
N TYR A 51 -1.06 -6.76 -7.07
CA TYR A 51 0.04 -5.82 -7.25
C TYR A 51 0.26 -5.02 -5.98
N LYS A 52 1.50 -4.53 -5.83
CA LYS A 52 1.90 -3.60 -4.77
C LYS A 52 2.67 -2.45 -5.38
N GLU A 53 2.35 -1.23 -4.97
CA GLU A 53 3.12 -0.04 -5.32
C GLU A 53 3.38 0.80 -4.07
N VAL A 54 4.63 1.27 -3.94
CA VAL A 54 5.00 2.23 -2.90
C VAL A 54 4.43 3.58 -3.30
N VAL A 55 3.54 4.10 -2.46
CA VAL A 55 2.85 5.38 -2.69
C VAL A 55 3.69 6.53 -2.16
N PHE A 56 4.30 6.34 -0.98
CA PHE A 56 5.06 7.39 -0.33
C PHE A 56 6.08 6.82 0.65
N VAL A 57 7.30 7.34 0.61
CA VAL A 57 8.35 7.03 1.59
C VAL A 57 8.50 8.25 2.50
N GLY A 58 8.12 8.11 3.76
CA GLY A 58 8.22 9.17 4.75
C GLY A 58 9.62 9.35 5.31
N GLU A 59 9.87 10.50 5.94
CA GLU A 59 11.05 10.73 6.74
C GLU A 59 10.93 10.06 8.13
N GLN A 60 12.03 10.01 8.89
CA GLN A 60 11.98 9.49 10.26
C GLN A 60 11.03 10.35 11.11
N GLY A 61 10.09 9.70 11.79
CA GLY A 61 9.02 10.36 12.56
C GLY A 61 7.73 10.63 11.78
N PHE A 62 7.64 10.24 10.50
CA PHE A 62 6.38 10.31 9.76
C PHE A 62 5.38 9.25 10.23
N GLU A 63 4.18 9.70 10.61
CA GLU A 63 3.08 8.88 11.11
C GLU A 63 2.34 8.12 9.98
N ALA A 64 3.05 7.25 9.27
CA ALA A 64 2.51 6.46 8.14
C ALA A 64 1.29 5.62 8.51
N LEU A 65 1.27 5.05 9.73
CA LEU A 65 0.16 4.23 10.21
C LEU A 65 -1.15 5.03 10.30
N THR A 66 -1.08 6.26 10.78
CA THR A 66 -2.25 7.14 10.88
C THR A 66 -2.81 7.44 9.50
N VAL A 67 -1.94 7.72 8.53
CA VAL A 67 -2.31 7.98 7.13
C VAL A 67 -2.98 6.75 6.51
N VAL A 68 -2.41 5.57 6.70
CA VAL A 68 -2.96 4.29 6.21
C VAL A 68 -4.34 4.02 6.80
N ARG A 69 -4.52 4.21 8.11
CA ARG A 69 -5.83 4.02 8.77
C ARG A 69 -6.88 4.99 8.26
N VAL A 70 -6.53 6.26 8.05
CA VAL A 70 -7.45 7.26 7.49
C VAL A 70 -7.84 6.90 6.06
N ALA A 71 -6.86 6.51 5.24
CA ALA A 71 -7.12 6.06 3.87
C ALA A 71 -8.06 4.83 3.87
N ASN A 72 -7.69 3.74 4.56
CA ASN A 72 -8.48 2.51 4.64
C ASN A 72 -9.91 2.76 5.16
N LYS A 73 -10.08 3.64 6.16
CA LYS A 73 -11.39 4.02 6.69
C LYS A 73 -12.27 4.72 5.65
N SER A 74 -11.70 5.61 4.83
CA SER A 74 -12.43 6.35 3.79
C SER A 74 -13.04 5.41 2.73
N MET A 75 -12.30 4.36 2.37
CA MET A 75 -12.68 3.36 1.37
C MET A 75 -13.47 2.18 1.96
N LYS A 76 -13.73 2.19 3.27
CA LYS A 76 -14.36 1.07 4.01
C LYS A 76 -13.62 -0.26 3.79
N ALA A 77 -12.31 -0.21 3.56
CA ALA A 77 -11.50 -1.41 3.49
C ALA A 77 -11.45 -2.05 4.87
N SER A 78 -12.04 -3.25 4.97
CA SER A 78 -12.05 -4.00 6.22
C SER A 78 -10.67 -4.62 6.48
N VAL A 79 -10.34 -4.84 7.76
CA VAL A 79 -9.14 -5.59 8.19
C VAL A 79 -9.02 -6.92 7.41
N HIS A 80 -10.14 -7.63 7.22
CA HIS A 80 -10.20 -8.85 6.42
C HIS A 80 -9.77 -8.67 4.95
N VAL A 81 -10.13 -7.54 4.32
CA VAL A 81 -9.75 -7.24 2.94
C VAL A 81 -8.25 -6.98 2.85
N ALA A 82 -7.71 -6.20 3.77
CA ALA A 82 -6.28 -5.92 3.82
C ALA A 82 -5.47 -7.21 4.03
N GLN A 83 -5.89 -8.06 4.97
CA GLN A 83 -5.25 -9.35 5.23
C GLN A 83 -5.31 -10.26 3.98
N MET A 84 -6.49 -10.38 3.36
CA MET A 84 -6.65 -11.19 2.14
C MET A 84 -5.74 -10.70 1.00
N LEU A 85 -5.64 -9.39 0.78
CA LEU A 85 -4.76 -8.83 -0.26
C LEU A 85 -3.28 -9.07 0.04
N ILE A 86 -2.87 -8.98 1.31
CA ILE A 86 -1.52 -9.34 1.76
C ILE A 86 -1.25 -10.82 1.47
N ASP A 87 -2.17 -11.71 1.84
CA ASP A 87 -2.03 -13.16 1.66
C ASP A 87 -1.94 -13.52 0.17
N LEU A 88 -2.78 -12.92 -0.68
CA LEU A 88 -2.74 -13.12 -2.13
C LEU A 88 -1.41 -12.66 -2.74
N PHE A 89 -0.90 -11.49 -2.34
CA PHE A 89 0.40 -11.01 -2.80
C PHE A 89 1.53 -11.95 -2.38
N GLN A 90 1.55 -12.39 -1.12
CA GLN A 90 2.58 -13.32 -0.63
C GLN A 90 2.49 -14.68 -1.32
N ALA A 91 1.27 -15.17 -1.55
CA ALA A 91 1.04 -16.44 -2.25
C ALA A 91 1.55 -16.39 -3.70
N GLN A 92 1.34 -15.26 -4.39
CA GLN A 92 1.77 -15.04 -5.77
C GLN A 92 3.29 -14.87 -5.89
N TYR A 93 3.91 -13.99 -5.10
CA TYR A 93 5.33 -13.66 -5.23
C TYR A 93 6.27 -14.49 -4.35
N LYS A 94 5.73 -15.36 -3.49
CA LYS A 94 6.48 -16.20 -2.54
C LYS A 94 7.44 -15.38 -1.65
N ARG A 95 7.05 -14.15 -1.32
CA ARG A 95 7.84 -13.22 -0.51
C ARG A 95 6.92 -12.34 0.35
N PRO A 96 7.39 -11.86 1.51
CA PRO A 96 6.62 -10.92 2.32
C PRO A 96 6.30 -9.65 1.53
N VAL A 97 5.18 -9.01 1.89
CA VAL A 97 4.76 -7.74 1.29
C VAL A 97 5.78 -6.65 1.61
N GLY A 98 6.26 -6.59 2.85
CA GLY A 98 7.24 -5.62 3.34
C GLY A 98 7.70 -5.98 4.75
N GLU A 99 8.53 -5.14 5.34
CA GLU A 99 8.95 -5.25 6.75
C GLU A 99 7.98 -4.44 7.65
N ASP A 100 7.74 -4.87 8.89
CA ASP A 100 6.86 -4.20 9.87
C ASP A 100 5.51 -3.73 9.30
N VAL A 101 4.80 -4.64 8.63
CA VAL A 101 3.54 -4.36 7.93
C VAL A 101 2.40 -4.11 8.92
N GLU A 102 1.71 -2.98 8.76
CA GLU A 102 0.53 -2.58 9.57
C GLU A 102 -0.56 -1.94 8.67
N PHE A 103 -1.83 -2.00 9.05
CA PHE A 103 -2.95 -1.49 8.23
C PHE A 103 -4.15 -0.97 9.03
#